data_AF-A0A3B3U3Z9-F1
#
_entry.id   AF-A0A3B3U3Z9-F1
#
_cell.length_a   1.000
_cell.length_b   1.000
_cell.length_c   1.000
_cell.angle_alpha   90.00
_cell.angle_beta   90.00
_cell.angle_gamma   90.00
#
_symmetry.space_group_name_H-M   'P 1'
#
loop_
_entity.id
_entity.type
_entity.pdbx_description
1 polymer ?
#
loop_
_entity_poly.entity_id
_entity_poly.type
_entity_poly.pdbx_seq_one_letter_code
_entity_poly.pdbx_strand_id
1 'polypeptide(L)'
;MQLLLIYKVGSPQLRARWDPSVSGHRVIQRLLHLEGRYMPSMLYVTLIQRDPQRREEIAKWALEVCCDCGCDEAVFPLSVSLMDRYLSAYLSLPVSPFCLAAGCILIASKLTECETVTADALCTAAEFSFQPSDLRV
;
A
#
# COMPACT_ATOMS: atom_id res chain seq x y z
N MET A 1 -20.14 32.82 -1.02
CA MET A 1 -19.40 32.02 -0.02
C MET A 1 -20.21 30.79 0.41
N GLN A 2 -20.63 29.94 -0.55
CA GLN A 2 -21.37 28.70 -0.23
C GLN A 2 -21.36 27.68 -1.40
N LEU A 3 -20.37 27.77 -2.30
CA LEU A 3 -19.94 26.62 -3.11
C LEU A 3 -18.96 25.82 -2.26
N LEU A 4 -19.27 24.56 -1.94
CA LEU A 4 -18.33 23.41 -1.77
C LEU A 4 -18.83 22.29 -0.83
N LEU A 5 -19.90 22.47 -0.04
CA LEU A 5 -20.28 21.47 0.97
C LEU A 5 -21.17 20.31 0.48
N ILE A 6 -21.54 20.25 -0.80
CA ILE A 6 -22.50 19.24 -1.31
C ILE A 6 -21.81 18.05 -2.02
N TYR A 7 -20.53 18.14 -2.40
CA TYR A 7 -19.87 17.13 -3.25
C TYR A 7 -19.02 16.05 -2.55
N LYS A 8 -19.18 15.85 -1.24
CA LYS A 8 -18.73 14.62 -0.57
C LYS A 8 -19.77 14.16 0.44
N VAL A 9 -20.95 13.77 -0.03
CA VAL A 9 -21.68 12.70 0.68
C VAL A 9 -20.83 11.45 0.44
N GLY A 10 -19.82 11.26 1.30
CA GLY A 10 -19.04 10.03 1.30
C GLY A 10 -20.01 8.86 1.38
N SER A 11 -19.86 7.91 0.47
CA SER A 11 -20.50 6.59 0.57
C SER A 11 -20.46 6.15 2.04
N PRO A 12 -21.57 5.65 2.62
CA PRO A 12 -21.57 5.20 4.00
C PRO A 12 -20.46 4.15 4.12
N GLN A 13 -19.39 4.52 4.82
CA GLN A 13 -18.30 3.61 5.16
C GLN A 13 -18.95 2.41 5.84
N LEU A 14 -19.03 1.27 5.13
CA LEU A 14 -19.60 0.02 5.61
C LEU A 14 -18.66 -0.52 6.70
N ARG A 15 -18.76 0.07 7.89
CA ARG A 15 -17.99 -0.38 9.05
C ARG A 15 -18.67 -1.60 9.64
N ALA A 16 -17.87 -2.64 9.87
CA ALA A 16 -18.28 -3.76 10.67
C ALA A 16 -18.77 -3.27 12.05
N ARG A 17 -19.77 -3.95 12.62
CA ARG A 17 -20.22 -3.70 13.99
C ARG A 17 -19.04 -3.85 14.94
N TRP A 18 -18.98 -3.00 15.97
CA TRP A 18 -17.99 -3.13 17.03
C TRP A 18 -17.98 -4.55 17.61
N ASP A 19 -16.82 -5.20 17.55
CA ASP A 19 -16.59 -6.51 18.14
C ASP A 19 -15.67 -6.37 19.37
N PRO A 20 -16.18 -6.61 20.60
CA PRO A 20 -15.38 -6.58 21.82
C PRO A 20 -14.18 -7.53 21.79
N SER A 21 -14.24 -8.60 20.98
CA SER A 21 -13.15 -9.57 20.83
C SER A 21 -11.88 -8.97 20.21
N VAL A 22 -12.05 -7.88 19.44
CA VAL A 22 -11.03 -7.09 18.73
C VAL A 22 -10.59 -5.86 19.56
N SER A 23 -10.79 -5.89 20.88
CA SER A 23 -10.37 -4.81 21.78
C SER A 23 -9.60 -5.30 23.02
N GLY A 24 -8.93 -4.38 23.71
CA GLY A 24 -8.24 -4.64 24.97
C GLY A 24 -6.79 -5.13 24.86
N HIS A 25 -6.20 -5.46 26.00
CA HIS A 25 -4.76 -5.75 26.14
C HIS A 25 -4.27 -6.93 25.27
N ARG A 26 -5.12 -7.93 25.05
CA ARG A 26 -4.81 -9.10 24.20
C ARG A 26 -4.53 -8.68 22.75
N VAL A 27 -5.26 -7.69 22.23
CA VAL A 27 -5.06 -7.22 20.86
C VAL A 27 -3.73 -6.49 20.73
N ILE A 28 -3.39 -5.64 21.71
CA ILE A 28 -2.10 -4.94 21.74
C ILE A 28 -0.95 -5.95 21.76
N GLN A 29 -1.01 -6.98 22.62
CA GLN A 29 -0.01 -8.05 22.68
C GLN A 29 0.15 -8.78 21.33
N ARG A 30 -0.96 -9.03 20.62
CA ARG A 30 -0.93 -9.63 19.28
C ARG A 30 -0.33 -8.70 18.24
N LEU A 31 -0.68 -7.41 18.28
CA LEU A 31 -0.12 -6.39 17.37
C LEU A 31 1.40 -6.28 17.54
N LEU A 32 1.88 -6.21 18.79
CA LEU A 32 3.33 -6.17 19.09
C LEU A 32 4.06 -7.42 18.58
N HIS A 33 3.46 -8.60 18.75
CA HIS A 33 4.03 -9.85 18.22
C HIS A 33 4.08 -9.86 16.68
N LEU A 34 3.04 -9.35 16.02
CA LEU A 34 2.99 -9.26 14.56
C LEU A 34 3.97 -8.22 14.02
N GLU A 35 4.16 -7.09 14.71
CA GLU A 35 5.13 -6.06 14.36
C GLU A 35 6.53 -6.67 14.22
N GLY A 36 6.96 -7.47 15.20
CA GLY A 36 8.24 -8.19 15.14
C GLY A 36 8.36 -9.13 13.93
N ARG A 37 7.27 -9.79 13.53
CA ARG A 37 7.25 -10.71 12.38
C ARG A 37 7.32 -10.00 11.03
N TYR A 38 6.80 -8.78 10.95
CA TYR A 38 6.72 -8.02 9.70
C TYR A 38 7.85 -6.99 9.54
N MET A 39 8.80 -6.94 10.47
CA MET A 39 9.99 -6.11 10.34
C MET A 39 10.87 -6.56 9.16
N PRO A 40 11.25 -5.65 8.25
CA PRO A 40 12.26 -5.95 7.24
C PRO A 40 13.62 -6.29 7.87
N SER A 41 14.40 -7.14 7.19
CA SER A 41 15.72 -7.56 7.67
C SER A 41 16.74 -6.40 7.69
N MET A 42 17.70 -6.45 8.62
CA MET A 42 18.79 -5.46 8.69
C MET A 42 19.67 -5.44 7.43
N LEU A 43 19.78 -6.57 6.72
CA LEU A 43 20.49 -6.63 5.45
C LEU A 43 19.80 -5.75 4.40
N TYR A 44 18.48 -5.87 4.28
CA TYR A 44 17.68 -5.05 3.38
C TYR A 44 17.75 -3.57 3.73
N VAL A 45 17.60 -3.23 5.02
CA VAL A 45 17.74 -1.84 5.49
C VAL A 45 19.10 -1.27 5.08
N THR A 46 20.19 -2.03 5.28
CA THR A 46 21.54 -1.61 4.88
C THR A 46 21.68 -1.41 3.37
N LEU A 47 21.03 -2.25 2.55
CA LEU A 47 21.04 -2.13 1.09
C LEU A 47 20.32 -0.86 0.60
N ILE A 48 19.13 -0.56 1.13
CA ILE A 48 18.41 0.66 0.74
C ILE A 48 19.19 1.90 1.18
N GLN A 49 19.81 1.89 2.36
CA GLN A 49 20.56 3.05 2.86
C GLN A 49 21.78 3.40 1.99
N ARG A 50 22.26 2.47 1.15
CA ARG A 50 23.30 2.76 0.15
C ARG A 50 22.79 3.59 -1.03
N ASP A 51 21.52 3.44 -1.38
CA ASP A 51 20.87 4.18 -2.47
C ASP A 51 19.41 4.50 -2.09
N PRO A 52 19.20 5.45 -1.16
CA PRO A 52 17.88 5.74 -0.61
C PRO A 52 16.94 6.37 -1.64
N GLN A 53 17.50 7.03 -2.66
CA GLN A 53 16.75 7.77 -3.68
C GLN A 53 15.82 6.85 -4.45
N ARG A 54 16.26 5.66 -4.85
CA ARG A 54 15.39 4.71 -5.57
C ARG A 54 14.15 4.32 -4.77
N ARG A 55 14.32 4.02 -3.49
CA ARG A 55 13.19 3.65 -2.62
C ARG A 55 12.28 4.84 -2.36
N GLU A 56 12.86 6.03 -2.20
CA GLU A 56 12.11 7.28 -2.03
C GLU A 56 11.26 7.60 -3.27
N GLU A 57 11.80 7.47 -4.47
CA GLU A 57 11.08 7.68 -5.74
C GLU A 57 9.88 6.75 -5.86
N ILE A 58 10.08 5.45 -5.62
CA ILE A 58 8.99 4.46 -5.69
C ILE A 58 7.92 4.74 -4.63
N ALA A 59 8.33 5.10 -3.40
CA ALA A 59 7.39 5.42 -2.33
C ALA A 59 6.61 6.71 -2.60
N LYS A 60 7.26 7.75 -3.17
CA LYS A 60 6.58 8.98 -3.58
C LYS A 60 5.56 8.72 -4.67
N TRP A 61 5.95 7.99 -5.72
CA TRP A 61 5.03 7.58 -6.77
C TRP A 61 3.84 6.79 -6.20
N ALA A 62 4.09 5.82 -5.31
CA ALA A 62 3.01 5.06 -4.69
C ALA A 62 2.05 5.93 -3.86
N LEU A 63 2.57 6.94 -3.17
CA LEU A 63 1.77 7.92 -2.43
C LEU A 63 0.90 8.76 -3.37
N GLU A 64 1.50 9.30 -4.44
CA GLU A 64 0.80 10.10 -5.46
C GLU A 64 -0.34 9.30 -6.09
N VAL A 65 -0.07 8.06 -6.51
CA VAL A 65 -1.10 7.16 -7.07
C VAL A 65 -2.24 6.90 -6.09
N CYS A 66 -1.93 6.65 -4.82
CA CYS A 66 -2.97 6.45 -3.79
C CYS A 66 -3.81 7.72 -3.59
N CYS A 67 -3.20 8.89 -3.60
CA CYS A 67 -3.89 10.18 -3.51
C CYS A 67 -4.80 10.42 -4.72
N ASP A 68 -4.29 10.21 -5.93
CA ASP A 68 -5.02 10.43 -7.18
C ASP A 68 -6.20 9.47 -7.35
N CYS A 69 -6.04 8.22 -6.89
CA CYS A 69 -7.11 7.23 -6.87
C CYS A 69 -8.13 7.46 -5.72
N GLY A 70 -7.85 8.38 -4.79
CA GLY A 70 -8.70 8.64 -3.63
C GLY A 70 -8.77 7.48 -2.64
N CYS A 71 -7.69 6.70 -2.53
CA CYS A 71 -7.60 5.54 -1.65
C CYS A 71 -7.78 5.88 -0.17
N ASP A 72 -8.19 4.89 0.63
CA ASP A 72 -8.13 5.00 2.10
C ASP A 72 -6.68 5.26 2.58
N GLU A 73 -6.52 6.05 3.66
CA GLU A 73 -5.21 6.43 4.21
C GLU A 73 -4.34 5.22 4.61
N ALA A 74 -4.96 4.06 4.89
CA ALA A 74 -4.26 2.82 5.21
C ALA A 74 -3.64 2.12 3.99
N VAL A 75 -4.06 2.41 2.76
CA VAL A 75 -3.59 1.74 1.53
C VAL A 75 -2.09 1.97 1.32
N PHE A 76 -1.64 3.23 1.42
CA PHE A 76 -0.24 3.58 1.16
C PHE A 76 0.74 2.96 2.19
N PRO A 77 0.53 3.08 3.51
CA PRO A 77 1.42 2.45 4.48
C PRO A 77 1.47 0.92 4.32
N LEU A 78 0.34 0.28 4.00
CA LEU A 78 0.28 -1.16 3.77
C LEU A 78 1.02 -1.57 2.48
N SER A 79 0.87 -0.82 1.39
CA SER A 79 1.56 -1.10 0.12
C SER A 79 3.08 -1.01 0.28
N VAL A 80 3.57 0.03 0.98
CA VAL A 80 4.99 0.19 1.31
C VAL A 80 5.48 -0.95 2.22
N SER A 81 4.71 -1.34 3.23
CA SER A 81 5.04 -2.49 4.09
C SER A 81 5.12 -3.80 3.31
N LEU A 82 4.25 -4.03 2.32
CA LEU A 82 4.30 -5.20 1.45
C LEU A 82 5.55 -5.19 0.56
N MET A 83 5.86 -4.04 -0.05
CA MET A 83 7.04 -3.85 -0.89
C MET A 83 8.34 -4.08 -0.11
N ASP A 84 8.46 -3.45 1.07
CA ASP A 84 9.66 -3.57 1.91
C ASP A 84 9.86 -5.02 2.39
N ARG A 85 8.78 -5.76 2.68
CA ARG A 85 8.84 -7.19 3.02
C ARG A 85 9.26 -8.06 1.83
N TYR A 86 8.72 -7.79 0.63
CA TYR A 86 9.13 -8.48 -0.59
C TYR A 86 10.63 -8.29 -0.84
N LEU A 87 11.08 -7.03 -0.89
CA LEU A 87 12.49 -6.71 -1.13
C LEU A 87 13.41 -7.25 -0.03
N SER A 88 12.93 -7.32 1.22
CA SER A 88 13.68 -7.96 2.30
C SER A 88 13.86 -9.47 2.13
N ALA A 89 12.94 -10.15 1.44
CA ALA A 89 13.05 -11.59 1.18
C ALA A 89 13.98 -11.89 -0.01
N TYR A 90 13.95 -11.06 -1.05
CA TYR A 90 14.69 -11.29 -2.30
C TYR A 90 16.02 -10.52 -2.40
N LEU A 91 16.27 -9.54 -1.54
CA LEU A 91 17.48 -8.70 -1.46
C LEU A 91 17.93 -8.10 -2.81
N SER A 92 16.99 -7.92 -3.74
CA SER A 92 17.21 -7.41 -5.08
C SER A 92 15.98 -6.64 -5.54
N LEU A 93 16.19 -5.57 -6.32
CA LEU A 93 15.08 -4.90 -6.98
C LEU A 93 14.64 -5.72 -8.19
N PRO A 94 13.33 -5.89 -8.40
CA PRO A 94 12.82 -6.51 -9.62
C PRO A 94 13.13 -5.63 -10.83
N VAL A 95 13.07 -6.23 -12.02
CA VAL A 95 13.26 -5.54 -13.30
C VAL A 95 12.28 -4.37 -13.47
N SER A 96 11.07 -4.46 -12.90
CA SER A 96 10.09 -3.37 -12.86
C SER A 96 9.67 -3.04 -11.43
N PRO A 97 10.36 -2.09 -10.75
CA PRO A 97 10.03 -1.68 -9.38
C PRO A 97 8.65 -1.04 -9.25
N PHE A 98 8.22 -0.28 -10.27
CA PHE A 98 6.89 0.33 -10.30
C PHE A 98 5.77 -0.71 -10.48
N CYS A 99 6.02 -1.80 -11.22
CA CYS A 99 5.07 -2.92 -11.30
C CYS A 99 4.93 -3.62 -9.93
N LEU A 100 6.03 -3.83 -9.19
CA LEU A 100 5.96 -4.34 -7.82
C LEU A 100 5.16 -3.41 -6.90
N ALA A 101 5.43 -2.11 -6.95
CA ALA A 101 4.70 -1.12 -6.15
C ALA A 101 3.20 -1.09 -6.51
N ALA A 102 2.87 -1.11 -7.81
CA ALA A 102 1.51 -1.22 -8.31
C ALA A 102 0.80 -2.48 -7.78
N GLY A 103 1.45 -3.65 -7.84
CA GLY A 103 0.93 -4.88 -7.27
C GLY A 103 0.67 -4.77 -5.77
N CYS A 104 1.56 -4.10 -5.04
CA CYS A 104 1.39 -3.85 -3.61
C CYS A 104 0.22 -2.90 -3.30
N ILE A 105 0.00 -1.85 -4.11
CA ILE A 105 -1.16 -0.96 -4.00
C ILE A 105 -2.46 -1.72 -4.31
N LEU A 106 -2.44 -2.57 -5.35
CA LEU A 106 -3.59 -3.40 -5.72
C LEU A 106 -3.97 -4.38 -4.61
N ILE A 107 -2.99 -5.00 -3.95
CA ILE A 107 -3.22 -5.88 -2.80
C ILE A 107 -3.73 -5.07 -1.61
N ALA A 108 -3.10 -3.92 -1.31
CA ALA A 108 -3.46 -3.10 -0.16
C ALA A 108 -4.91 -2.57 -0.27
N SER A 109 -5.28 -1.99 -1.42
CA SER A 109 -6.66 -1.54 -1.68
C SER A 109 -7.69 -2.64 -1.48
N LYS A 110 -7.46 -3.83 -2.04
CA LYS A 110 -8.34 -4.99 -1.84
C LYS A 110 -8.51 -5.42 -0.38
N LEU A 111 -7.55 -5.12 0.49
CA LEU A 111 -7.60 -5.49 1.90
C LEU A 111 -8.22 -4.40 2.78
N THR A 112 -8.23 -3.14 2.34
CA THR A 112 -8.60 -2.00 3.19
C THR A 112 -9.88 -1.30 2.75
N GLU A 113 -10.26 -1.37 1.48
CA GLU A 113 -11.39 -0.62 0.92
C GLU A 113 -12.36 -1.51 0.12
N CYS A 114 -13.61 -1.02 -0.04
CA CYS A 114 -14.66 -1.71 -0.80
C CYS A 114 -14.52 -1.48 -2.31
N GLU A 115 -14.23 -0.22 -2.69
CA GLU A 115 -13.95 0.16 -4.07
C GLU A 115 -12.43 0.12 -4.26
N THR A 116 -11.95 -0.89 -4.97
CA THR A 116 -10.51 -1.19 -5.06
C THR A 116 -9.90 -0.55 -6.29
N VAL A 117 -8.66 -0.06 -6.18
CA VAL A 117 -7.87 0.39 -7.33
C VAL A 117 -7.82 -0.69 -8.43
N THR A 118 -7.96 -0.28 -9.69
CA THR A 118 -7.94 -1.19 -10.84
C THR A 118 -6.53 -1.32 -11.42
N ALA A 119 -6.24 -2.48 -12.03
CA ALA A 119 -4.96 -2.69 -12.72
C ALA A 119 -4.75 -1.68 -13.87
N ASP A 120 -5.81 -1.33 -14.60
CA ASP A 120 -5.74 -0.36 -15.69
C ASP A 120 -5.40 1.05 -15.20
N ALA A 121 -5.95 1.47 -14.05
CA ALA A 121 -5.59 2.75 -13.43
C ALA A 121 -4.10 2.79 -13.05
N LEU A 122 -3.57 1.69 -12.48
CA LEU A 122 -2.16 1.58 -12.12
C LEU A 122 -1.24 1.60 -13.34
N CYS A 123 -1.59 0.89 -14.41
CA CYS A 123 -0.84 0.92 -15.67
C CYS A 123 -0.83 2.32 -16.28
N THR A 124 -1.96 3.03 -16.23
CA THR A 124 -2.07 4.41 -16.72
C THR A 124 -1.18 5.35 -15.90
N ALA A 125 -1.20 5.22 -14.57
CA ALA A 125 -0.38 6.02 -13.66
C ALA A 125 1.13 5.73 -13.78
N ALA A 126 1.50 4.58 -14.36
CA ALA A 126 2.87 4.21 -14.65
C ALA A 126 3.25 4.41 -16.13
N GLU A 127 2.48 5.22 -16.86
CA GLU A 127 2.69 5.53 -18.29
C GLU A 127 2.85 4.28 -19.17
N PHE A 128 2.11 3.21 -18.84
CA PHE A 128 2.17 1.92 -19.52
C PHE A 128 3.54 1.24 -19.54
N SER A 129 4.42 1.56 -18.57
CA SER A 129 5.70 0.87 -18.37
C SER A 129 5.57 -0.62 -18.03
N PHE A 130 4.36 -1.06 -17.65
CA PHE A 130 3.94 -2.45 -17.50
C PHE A 130 2.48 -2.60 -17.95
N GLN A 131 2.08 -3.83 -18.25
CA GLN A 131 0.75 -4.18 -18.73
C GLN A 131 -0.12 -4.73 -17.58
N PRO A 132 -1.47 -4.66 -17.69
CA PRO A 132 -2.35 -5.23 -16.68
C PRO A 132 -2.16 -6.74 -16.46
N SER A 133 -1.68 -7.45 -17.49
CA SER A 133 -1.30 -8.87 -17.40
C SER A 133 -0.14 -9.11 -16.44
N ASP A 134 0.76 -8.15 -16.26
CA ASP A 134 1.93 -8.27 -15.38
C ASP A 134 1.52 -8.19 -13.90
N LEU A 135 0.33 -7.64 -13.61
CA LEU A 135 -0.28 -7.56 -12.28
C LEU A 135 -1.24 -8.72 -11.97
N ARG A 136 -1.54 -9.58 -12.95
CA ARG A 136 -2.45 -10.73 -12.79
C ARG A 136 -1.64 -11.96 -12.37
N VAL A 137 -2.18 -12.70 -11.40
CA VAL A 137 -1.70 -14.03 -10.99
C VAL A 137 -2.41 -15.10 -11.84
#